data_AF-A0A349B739-F1
#
_entry.id   AF-A0A349B739-F1
#
_cell.length_a   1.000
_cell.length_b   1.000
_cell.length_c   1.000
_cell.angle_alpha   90.00
_cell.angle_beta   90.00
_cell.angle_gamma   90.00
#
_symmetry.space_group_name_H-M   'P 1'
#
loop_
_entity.id
_entity.type
_entity.pdbx_description
1 polymer ?
#
loop_
_entity_poly.entity_id
_entity_poly.type
_entity_poly.pdbx_seq_one_letter_code
_entity_poly.pdbx_strand_id
1 'polypeptide(L)'
;MGLERRLERLGVPLDKRNIWDDPDAASTVRSIANGNETVPTVVIGEARMVNPSVDHVLAAIRQEAPHLEPEDAPADAGGSLRRFLGR
;
A
#
# COMPACT_ATOMS: atom_id res chain seq x y z
N MET A 1 7.82 -12.55 -0.13
CA MET A 1 7.79 -11.60 -1.27
C MET A 1 6.61 -11.92 -2.18
N GLY A 2 5.57 -11.09 -2.21
CA GLY A 2 4.40 -11.35 -3.05
C GLY A 2 3.74 -10.07 -3.52
N LEU A 3 3.61 -9.09 -2.63
CA LEU A 3 3.00 -7.81 -2.93
C LEU A 3 3.78 -7.01 -3.97
N GLU A 4 5.05 -6.68 -3.67
CA GLU A 4 5.92 -5.89 -4.55
C GLU A 4 5.94 -6.43 -5.98
N ARG A 5 6.37 -7.69 -6.16
CA ARG A 5 6.44 -8.35 -7.47
C ARG A 5 5.12 -8.41 -8.23
N ARG A 6 3.98 -8.29 -7.54
CA ARG A 6 2.66 -8.29 -8.18
C ARG A 6 2.28 -6.87 -8.61
N LEU A 7 2.61 -5.86 -7.81
CA LEU A 7 2.44 -4.45 -8.18
C LEU A 7 3.32 -4.06 -9.36
N GLU A 8 4.59 -4.50 -9.37
CA GLU A 8 5.51 -4.27 -10.49
C GLU A 8 4.98 -4.89 -11.79
N ARG A 9 4.42 -6.10 -11.72
CA ARG A 9 3.81 -6.77 -12.89
C ARG A 9 2.55 -6.07 -13.41
N LEU A 10 1.85 -5.34 -12.54
CA LEU A 10 0.70 -4.53 -12.92
C LEU A 10 1.15 -3.16 -13.46
N GLY A 11 2.43 -2.82 -13.44
CA GLY A 11 2.92 -1.52 -13.89
C GLY A 11 2.70 -0.39 -12.89
N VAL A 12 2.42 -0.72 -11.61
CA VAL A 12 2.27 0.30 -10.57
C VAL A 12 3.65 0.87 -10.20
N PRO A 13 3.87 2.19 -10.29
CA PRO A 13 5.14 2.78 -9.88
C PRO A 13 5.32 2.71 -8.37
N LEU A 14 6.53 2.35 -7.91
CA LEU A 14 6.85 2.16 -6.49
C LEU A 14 8.05 3.02 -6.08
N ASP A 15 7.89 3.87 -5.06
CA ASP A 15 9.01 4.45 -4.30
C ASP A 15 9.34 3.53 -3.13
N LYS A 16 10.48 2.83 -3.21
CA LYS A 16 10.85 1.80 -2.24
C LYS A 16 11.76 2.39 -1.19
N ARG A 17 11.41 2.21 0.09
CA ARG A 17 12.24 2.58 1.24
C ARG A 17 12.58 1.35 2.06
N ASN A 18 13.86 1.15 2.32
CA ASN A 18 14.37 0.09 3.16
C ASN A 18 14.56 0.64 4.58
N ILE A 19 13.77 0.16 5.53
CA ILE A 19 13.80 0.64 6.92
C ILE A 19 15.07 0.25 7.69
N TRP A 20 15.80 -0.77 7.23
CA TRP A 20 17.06 -1.19 7.86
C TRP A 20 18.21 -0.26 7.48
N ASP A 21 18.09 0.45 6.36
CA ASP A 21 19.07 1.43 5.88
C ASP A 21 18.63 2.90 6.14
N ASP A 22 17.33 3.15 6.32
CA ASP A 22 16.74 4.48 6.49
C ASP A 22 15.97 4.59 7.82
N PRO A 23 16.54 5.26 8.85
CA PRO A 23 15.92 5.38 10.17
C PRO A 23 14.64 6.23 10.18
N ASP A 24 14.49 7.16 9.23
CA ASP A 24 13.26 7.95 9.06
C ASP A 24 12.14 7.08 8.48
N ALA A 25 12.46 6.18 7.54
CA ALA A 25 11.52 5.19 7.05
C ALA A 25 11.11 4.21 8.16
N ALA A 26 12.03 3.76 9.00
CA ALA A 26 11.72 2.92 10.16
C ALA A 26 10.78 3.64 11.13
N SER A 27 11.05 4.92 11.43
CA SER A 27 10.19 5.74 12.29
C SER A 27 8.78 5.87 11.73
N THR A 28 8.66 6.09 10.42
CA THR A 28 7.37 6.13 9.71
C THR A 28 6.61 4.81 9.82
N VAL A 29 7.28 3.67 9.59
CA VAL A 29 6.65 2.35 9.73
C VAL A 29 6.15 2.15 11.16
N ARG A 30 6.95 2.48 12.17
CA ARG A 30 6.54 2.36 13.58
C ARG A 30 5.36 3.26 13.91
N SER A 31 5.27 4.47 13.37
CA SER A 31 4.10 5.33 13.55
C SER A 31 2.82 4.74 12.92
N ILE A 32 2.94 4.01 11.81
CA ILE A 32 1.78 3.42 11.10
C ILE A 32 1.40 2.05 11.68
N ALA A 33 2.38 1.26 12.13
CA ALA A 33 2.20 -0.11 12.58
C ALA A 33 2.15 -0.24 14.11
N ASN A 34 1.59 0.75 14.80
CA ASN A 34 1.39 0.77 16.25
C ASN A 34 2.68 0.45 17.03
N GLY A 35 3.80 1.01 16.61
CA GLY A 35 5.13 0.85 17.21
C GLY A 35 5.97 -0.31 16.66
N ASN A 36 5.38 -1.18 15.82
CA ASN A 36 6.06 -2.33 15.22
C ASN A 36 6.78 -1.97 13.90
N GLU A 37 7.70 -2.83 13.46
CA GLU A 37 8.42 -2.69 12.19
C GLU A 37 7.89 -3.68 11.12
N THR A 38 6.57 -3.81 11.05
CA THR A 38 5.92 -4.76 10.13
C THR A 38 6.02 -4.28 8.69
N VAL A 39 6.54 -5.14 7.82
CA VAL A 39 6.72 -4.89 6.38
C VAL A 39 6.00 -5.95 5.53
N PRO A 40 5.54 -5.61 4.31
CA PRO A 40 5.54 -4.27 3.72
C PRO A 40 4.54 -3.32 4.40
N THR A 41 4.91 -2.05 4.59
CA THR A 41 3.97 -0.97 4.93
C THR A 41 3.85 -0.06 3.70
N VAL A 42 2.63 0.26 3.31
CA VAL A 42 2.33 1.00 2.06
C VAL A 42 1.61 2.29 2.42
N VAL A 43 2.01 3.37 1.75
CA VAL A 43 1.37 4.69 1.84
C VAL A 43 0.97 5.12 0.43
N ILE A 44 -0.29 5.51 0.25
CA ILE A 44 -0.83 6.06 -1.00
C ILE A 44 -1.73 7.22 -0.63
N GLY A 45 -1.37 8.45 -0.98
CA GLY A 45 -2.11 9.63 -0.53
C GLY A 45 -2.22 9.66 1.00
N GLU A 46 -3.44 9.71 1.53
CA GLU A 46 -3.69 9.63 2.97
C GLU A 46 -3.84 8.20 3.49
N ALA A 47 -4.02 7.21 2.60
CA ALA A 47 -4.14 5.81 2.97
C ALA A 47 -2.80 5.25 3.50
N ARG A 48 -2.86 4.68 4.71
CA ARG A 48 -1.73 4.05 5.41
C ARG A 48 -2.08 2.61 5.74
N MET A 49 -1.28 1.66 5.27
CA MET A 49 -1.64 0.24 5.30
C MET A 49 -0.46 -0.63 5.75
N VAL A 50 -0.68 -1.45 6.78
CA VAL A 50 0.31 -2.38 7.32
C VAL A 50 0.10 -3.77 6.73
N ASN A 51 1.14 -4.35 6.14
CA ASN A 51 1.15 -5.65 5.47
C ASN A 51 -0.10 -5.92 4.60
N PRO A 52 -0.44 -5.05 3.65
CA PRO A 52 -1.65 -5.20 2.87
C PRO A 52 -1.56 -6.29 1.80
N SER A 53 -2.73 -6.76 1.37
CA SER A 53 -2.88 -7.54 0.13
C SER A 53 -2.80 -6.63 -1.10
N VAL A 54 -2.55 -7.21 -2.29
CA VAL A 54 -2.55 -6.42 -3.54
C VAL A 54 -3.89 -5.74 -3.80
N ASP A 55 -4.98 -6.40 -3.40
CA ASP A 55 -6.35 -5.94 -3.59
C ASP A 55 -6.62 -4.67 -2.80
N HIS A 56 -6.18 -4.62 -1.54
CA HIS A 56 -6.26 -3.41 -0.74
C HIS A 56 -5.46 -2.26 -1.36
N VAL A 57 -4.28 -2.56 -1.93
CA VAL A 57 -3.44 -1.52 -2.56
C VAL A 57 -4.12 -0.96 -3.80
N LEU A 58 -4.68 -1.81 -4.68
CA LEU A 58 -5.41 -1.36 -5.87
C LEU A 58 -6.65 -0.54 -5.51
N ALA A 59 -7.39 -0.95 -4.49
CA ALA A 59 -8.56 -0.21 -4.01
C ALA A 59 -8.19 1.15 -3.38
N ALA A 60 -7.01 1.25 -2.76
CA ALA A 60 -6.48 2.53 -2.26
C ALA A 60 -6.02 3.43 -3.41
N ILE A 61 -5.34 2.88 -4.43
CA ILE A 61 -4.94 3.62 -5.64
C ILE A 61 -6.17 4.24 -6.32
N ARG A 62 -7.24 3.47 -6.49
CA ARG A 62 -8.52 3.97 -7.06
C ARG A 62 -9.09 5.21 -6.36
N GLN A 63 -8.92 5.28 -5.04
CA GLN A 63 -9.49 6.36 -4.23
C GLN A 63 -8.54 7.55 -4.14
N GLU A 64 -7.27 7.29 -3.87
CA GLU A 64 -6.28 8.30 -3.48
C GLU A 64 -5.44 8.80 -4.65
N ALA A 65 -5.21 7.95 -5.65
CA ALA A 65 -4.34 8.22 -6.78
C ALA A 65 -4.83 7.52 -8.07
N PRO A 66 -6.04 7.84 -8.57
CA PRO A 66 -6.63 7.13 -9.71
C PRO A 66 -5.78 7.23 -10.99
N HIS A 67 -4.93 8.25 -11.10
CA HIS A 67 -3.96 8.40 -12.20
C HIS A 67 -2.82 7.37 -12.19
N LEU A 68 -2.69 6.58 -11.10
CA LEU A 68 -1.73 5.47 -10.96
C LEU A 68 -2.42 4.10 -11.06
N GLU A 69 -3.72 4.06 -11.39
CA GLU A 69 -4.41 2.80 -11.57
C GLU A 69 -3.80 2.01 -12.73
N PRO A 70 -3.40 0.76 -12.51
CA PRO A 70 -2.84 -0.05 -13.59
C PRO A 70 -3.95 -0.47 -14.57
N GLU A 71 -3.65 -0.39 -15.86
CA GLU A 71 -4.61 -0.63 -16.95
C GLU A 71 -5.16 -2.08 -16.95
N ASP A 72 -4.35 -3.04 -16.47
CA ASP A 72 -4.71 -4.46 -16.33
C ASP A 72 -5.18 -4.85 -14.91
N ALA A 73 -5.56 -3.90 -14.05
CA ALA A 73 -6.10 -4.26 -12.73
C ALA A 73 -7.39 -5.08 -12.87
N PRO A 74 -7.55 -6.19 -12.12
CA PRO A 74 -8.82 -6.89 -12.07
C PRO A 74 -9.93 -5.96 -11.57
N ALA A 75 -11.06 -5.96 -12.30
CA ALA A 75 -12.21 -5.09 -12.06
C ALA A 75 -12.84 -5.28 -10.66
N ASP A 76 -12.63 -6.45 -10.04
CA ASP A 76 -13.25 -6.84 -8.77
C ASP A 76 -12.40 -6.56 -7.53
N ALA A 77 -11.24 -5.89 -7.66
CA ALA A 77 -10.35 -5.62 -6.54
C ALA A 77 -10.86 -4.54 -5.56
N GLY A 78 -12.18 -4.42 -5.35
CA GLY A 78 -12.86 -3.39 -4.57
C GLY A 78 -13.68 -3.93 -3.39
N GLY A 79 -13.42 -5.16 -2.97
CA GLY A 79 -14.29 -5.92 -2.08
C GLY A 79 -14.03 -5.83 -0.57
N SER A 80 -13.55 -4.71 0.01
CA SER A 80 -13.61 -4.53 1.49
C SER A 80 -13.22 -3.15 2.06
N LEU A 81 -12.88 -2.13 1.26
CA LEU A 81 -12.47 -0.84 1.83
C LEU A 81 -13.61 0.02 2.38
N ARG A 82 -14.88 -0.36 2.11
CA ARG A 82 -16.07 0.31 2.69
C ARG A 82 -16.21 0.14 4.22
N ARG A 83 -15.36 -0.66 4.87
CA ARG A 83 -15.43 -0.90 6.32
C ARG A 83 -14.45 -0.07 7.17
N PHE A 84 -13.43 0.57 6.57
CA PHE A 84 -12.37 1.25 7.33
C PHE A 84 -12.39 2.79 7.26
N LEU A 85 -13.22 3.43 6.42
CA LEU A 85 -13.44 4.89 6.45
C LEU A 85 -14.64 5.29 7.32
N GLY A 86 -14.89 4.54 8.40
CA GLY A 86 -16.02 4.75 9.30
C GLY A 86 -15.58 4.96 10.75
N ARG A 87 -15.19 6.22 11.05
CA ARG A 87 -15.11 6.85 12.38
C ARG A 87 -13.87 6.59 13.24
#